data_AF-A0A4S4AVX2-F1
#
_entry.id   AF-A0A4S4AVX2-F1
#
_cell.length_a   1.000
_cell.length_b   1.000
_cell.length_c   1.000
_cell.angle_alpha   90.00
_cell.angle_beta   90.00
_cell.angle_gamma   90.00
#
_symmetry.space_group_name_H-M   'P 1'
#
loop_
_entity.id
_entity.type
_entity.pdbx_description
1 polymer ?
#
loop_
_entity_poly.entity_id
_entity_poly.type
_entity_poly.pdbx_seq_one_letter_code
_entity_poly.pdbx_strand_id
1 'polypeptide(L)'
;MTNEREADLDNDAETEEREADTAPSEAGQDLLKLHGGKRFSTILADPPWQFQNRTGKVAPEHRRLSRYGTMNLAEIMALPVEELAADTAHLYLWVPNALLPEGIKVLEAWGFTYKSNLVWHKVRKDGGPDGRGVGFYFRNVTELVLFGVRGKNARTLQPGRTQVNYLATRKREHSRKPDEFYDIVESCSPGPYLELFARGPREGWSVWGNQSEDYYPDWPTYSNHSQAENRESSSGGQLSIGLTVSPVPD
;
A
#
# COMPACT_ATOMS: atom_id res chain seq x y z
N MET A 1 -65.70 6.01 7.45
CA MET A 1 -64.93 7.21 7.06
C MET A 1 -64.40 7.78 8.37
N THR A 2 -63.12 7.71 8.74
CA THR A 2 -61.84 7.65 8.02
C THR A 2 -60.77 7.20 9.04
N ASN A 3 -59.82 6.34 8.68
CA ASN A 3 -58.37 6.57 8.85
C ASN A 3 -57.57 5.37 8.33
N GLU A 4 -57.15 5.44 7.06
CA GLU A 4 -56.16 4.52 6.44
C GLU A 4 -55.17 5.33 5.57
N ARG A 5 -54.82 6.56 5.97
CA ARG A 5 -53.96 7.46 5.16
C ARG A 5 -52.77 8.05 5.92
N GLU A 6 -52.30 7.40 6.98
CA GLU A 6 -51.11 7.85 7.73
C GLU A 6 -49.96 6.81 7.75
N ALA A 7 -50.13 5.62 7.16
CA ALA A 7 -49.10 4.57 7.21
C ALA A 7 -48.18 4.50 5.97
N ASP A 8 -48.49 5.21 4.90
CA ASP A 8 -47.76 5.08 3.63
C ASP A 8 -46.68 6.15 3.42
N LEU A 9 -46.68 7.25 4.20
CA LEU A 9 -45.74 8.37 4.00
C LEU A 9 -44.43 8.22 4.78
N ASP A 10 -44.39 7.41 5.83
CA ASP A 10 -43.19 7.21 6.65
C ASP A 10 -42.23 6.14 6.06
N ASN A 11 -42.74 5.27 5.19
CA ASN A 11 -41.96 4.16 4.62
C ASN A 11 -41.15 4.59 3.37
N ASP A 12 -41.59 5.62 2.66
CA ASP A 12 -40.89 6.16 1.50
C ASP A 12 -39.66 6.99 1.93
N ALA A 13 -39.73 7.69 3.07
CA ALA A 13 -38.61 8.46 3.61
C ALA A 13 -37.45 7.59 4.14
N GLU A 14 -37.74 6.45 4.79
CA GLU A 14 -36.71 5.47 5.19
C GLU A 14 -36.09 4.73 4.00
N THR A 15 -36.82 4.63 2.88
CA THR A 15 -36.34 3.99 1.65
C THR A 15 -35.47 4.94 0.83
N GLU A 16 -35.80 6.24 0.78
CA GLU A 16 -34.97 7.28 0.13
C GLU A 16 -33.67 7.58 0.88
N GLU A 17 -33.64 7.53 2.22
CA GLU A 17 -32.39 7.68 3.00
C GLU A 17 -31.41 6.51 2.79
N ARG A 18 -31.89 5.32 2.41
CA ARG A 18 -31.04 4.15 2.13
C ARG A 18 -30.38 4.17 0.76
N GLU A 19 -30.97 4.84 -0.23
CA GLU A 19 -30.39 4.91 -1.58
C GLU A 19 -29.29 5.97 -1.69
N ALA A 20 -29.35 7.06 -0.91
CA ALA A 20 -28.36 8.13 -0.93
C ALA A 20 -26.97 7.74 -0.37
N ASP A 21 -26.87 6.66 0.41
CA ASP A 21 -25.64 6.23 1.11
C ASP A 21 -24.81 5.18 0.32
N THR A 22 -25.16 4.93 -0.94
CA THR A 22 -24.48 3.92 -1.79
C THR A 22 -23.60 4.52 -2.89
N ALA A 23 -23.63 5.83 -3.09
CA ALA A 23 -22.77 6.48 -4.07
C ALA A 23 -21.31 6.43 -3.60
N PRO A 24 -20.36 5.95 -4.42
CA PRO A 24 -18.96 5.92 -4.02
C PRO A 24 -18.49 7.33 -3.69
N SER A 25 -17.64 7.47 -2.66
CA SER A 25 -16.93 8.73 -2.37
C SER A 25 -16.16 9.21 -3.61
N GLU A 26 -15.76 10.48 -3.68
CA GLU A 26 -14.97 10.99 -4.82
C GLU A 26 -13.74 10.11 -5.11
N ALA A 27 -13.04 9.65 -4.06
CA ALA A 27 -11.94 8.70 -4.18
C ALA A 27 -12.38 7.33 -4.72
N GLY A 28 -13.55 6.84 -4.30
CA GLY A 28 -14.14 5.61 -4.83
C GLY A 28 -14.55 5.73 -6.30
N GLN A 29 -15.13 6.86 -6.71
CA GLN A 29 -15.50 7.13 -8.09
C GLN A 29 -14.26 7.21 -8.99
N ASP A 30 -13.20 7.88 -8.52
CA ASP A 30 -11.93 7.94 -9.23
C ASP A 30 -11.28 6.55 -9.41
N LEU A 31 -11.27 5.75 -8.33
CA LEU A 31 -10.79 4.38 -8.36
C LEU A 31 -11.56 3.53 -9.38
N LEU A 32 -12.90 3.62 -9.42
CA LEU A 32 -13.74 2.91 -10.39
C LEU A 32 -13.57 3.43 -11.81
N LYS A 33 -13.37 4.74 -11.99
CA LYS A 33 -13.11 5.33 -13.31
C LYS A 33 -11.83 4.76 -13.93
N LEU A 34 -10.79 4.55 -13.13
CA LEU A 34 -9.51 4.02 -13.60
C LEU A 34 -9.51 2.50 -13.78
N HIS A 35 -10.16 1.76 -12.88
CA HIS A 35 -10.02 0.30 -12.81
C HIS A 35 -11.32 -0.51 -12.77
N GLY A 36 -12.51 0.11 -12.79
CA GLY A 36 -13.81 -0.56 -12.61
C GLY A 36 -14.12 -1.67 -13.63
N GLY A 37 -13.49 -1.61 -14.82
CA GLY A 37 -13.58 -2.65 -15.85
C GLY A 37 -12.62 -3.84 -15.68
N LYS A 38 -11.81 -3.87 -14.62
CA LYS A 38 -10.81 -4.91 -14.35
C LYS A 38 -11.18 -5.71 -13.11
N ARG A 39 -10.59 -6.90 -13.00
CA ARG A 39 -10.66 -7.76 -11.81
C ARG A 39 -9.26 -8.25 -11.46
N PHE A 40 -8.86 -8.07 -10.21
CA PHE A 40 -7.52 -8.35 -9.72
C PHE A 40 -7.53 -9.57 -8.80
N SER A 41 -6.63 -10.50 -9.06
CA SER A 41 -6.45 -11.68 -8.21
C SER A 41 -5.58 -11.38 -7.00
N THR A 42 -4.81 -10.29 -7.02
CA THR A 42 -4.03 -9.82 -5.86
C THR A 42 -4.06 -8.31 -5.74
N ILE A 43 -4.37 -7.84 -4.54
CA ILE A 43 -4.40 -6.43 -4.18
C ILE A 43 -3.39 -6.18 -3.06
N LEU A 44 -2.57 -5.14 -3.20
CA LEU A 44 -1.71 -4.59 -2.16
C LEU A 44 -2.22 -3.19 -1.80
N ALA A 45 -2.36 -2.88 -0.52
CA ALA A 45 -2.85 -1.57 -0.10
C ALA A 45 -2.06 -1.02 1.10
N ASP A 46 -1.72 0.27 1.07
CA ASP A 46 -1.18 1.05 2.19
C ASP A 46 -2.03 2.30 2.45
N PRO A 47 -3.24 2.16 3.03
CA PRO A 47 -4.12 3.29 3.25
C PRO A 47 -3.47 4.40 4.10
N PRO A 48 -3.82 5.68 3.87
CA PRO A 48 -3.28 6.80 4.62
C PRO A 48 -4.00 6.93 5.97
N TRP A 49 -3.78 5.97 6.87
CA TRP A 49 -4.51 5.83 8.13
C TRP A 49 -4.49 7.09 9.01
N GLN A 50 -5.67 7.58 9.37
CA GLN A 50 -5.82 8.60 10.41
C GLN A 50 -5.82 7.99 11.81
N PHE A 51 -4.95 8.47 12.69
CA PHE A 51 -4.93 8.09 14.10
C PHE A 51 -5.91 8.94 14.91
N GLN A 52 -6.69 8.32 15.80
CA GLN A 52 -7.67 9.01 16.65
C GLN A 52 -7.03 9.96 17.68
N ASN A 53 -5.82 9.66 18.15
CA ASN A 53 -5.17 10.43 19.21
C ASN A 53 -4.54 11.73 18.67
N ARG A 54 -5.28 12.84 18.82
CA ARG A 54 -4.84 14.21 18.48
C ARG A 54 -3.94 14.87 19.53
N THR A 55 -3.73 14.25 20.70
CA THR A 55 -2.97 14.86 21.81
C THR A 55 -1.64 14.13 22.04
N GLY A 56 -0.54 14.75 21.64
CA GLY A 56 0.84 14.26 21.86
C GLY A 56 1.79 14.58 20.70
N LYS A 57 3.08 14.22 20.83
CA LYS A 57 4.13 14.36 19.78
C LYS A 57 3.84 13.62 18.45
N VAL A 58 2.70 12.93 18.39
CA VAL A 58 2.20 12.08 17.29
C VAL A 58 0.93 12.68 16.66
N ALA A 59 0.45 13.82 17.16
CA ALA A 59 -0.68 14.52 16.55
C ALA A 59 -0.36 14.87 15.08
N PRO A 60 -1.31 14.72 14.13
CA PRO A 60 -1.13 15.11 12.73
C PRO A 60 -0.65 16.56 12.55
N GLU A 61 -0.97 17.42 13.53
CA GLU A 61 -0.63 18.84 13.59
C GLU A 61 0.81 19.13 14.05
N HIS A 62 1.59 18.13 14.49
CA HIS A 62 3.03 18.31 14.56
C HIS A 62 3.56 18.48 13.14
N ARG A 63 3.91 19.72 12.77
CA ARG A 63 4.39 20.29 11.47
C ARG A 63 5.30 19.43 10.57
N ARG A 64 5.74 18.24 10.98
CA ARG A 64 6.47 17.24 10.18
C ARG A 64 5.58 16.15 9.55
N LEU A 65 4.36 15.90 10.05
CA LEU A 65 3.45 14.85 9.56
C LEU A 65 2.30 15.36 8.66
N SER A 66 2.06 16.68 8.65
CA SER A 66 1.00 17.39 7.90
C SER A 66 1.11 17.33 6.36
N ARG A 67 1.96 16.48 5.77
CA ARG A 67 2.32 16.58 4.34
C ARG A 67 1.49 15.70 3.40
N TYR A 68 0.64 14.82 3.91
CA TYR A 68 -0.26 13.98 3.10
C TYR A 68 -1.65 13.92 3.75
N GLY A 69 -2.71 13.97 2.94
CA GLY A 69 -4.08 13.79 3.42
C GLY A 69 -4.23 12.38 4.04
N THR A 70 -4.80 12.31 5.24
CA THR A 70 -5.15 11.04 5.90
C THR A 70 -6.62 10.73 5.67
N MET A 71 -6.97 9.45 5.56
CA MET A 71 -8.35 8.98 5.54
C MET A 71 -8.74 8.40 6.89
N ASN A 72 -9.94 8.71 7.34
CA ASN A 72 -10.55 8.07 8.49
C ASN A 72 -10.99 6.64 8.13
N LEU A 73 -11.30 5.83 9.15
CA LEU A 73 -11.65 4.42 8.95
C LEU A 73 -12.85 4.21 8.02
N ALA A 74 -13.90 5.03 8.17
CA ALA A 74 -15.12 4.90 7.37
C ALA A 74 -14.82 5.20 5.89
N GLU A 75 -14.03 6.23 5.61
CA GLU A 75 -13.59 6.56 4.24
C GLU A 75 -12.78 5.42 3.60
N ILE A 76 -11.88 4.77 4.36
CA ILE A 76 -11.11 3.63 3.85
C ILE A 76 -12.04 2.45 3.56
N MET A 77 -12.93 2.12 4.49
CA MET A 77 -13.89 1.01 4.33
C MET A 77 -14.85 1.22 3.16
N ALA A 78 -15.23 2.47 2.88
CA ALA A 78 -16.16 2.83 1.80
C ALA A 78 -15.55 2.77 0.39
N LEU A 79 -14.25 2.49 0.24
CA LEU A 79 -13.67 2.29 -1.07
C LEU A 79 -14.24 1.03 -1.75
N PRO A 80 -14.60 1.09 -3.05
CA PRO A 80 -15.21 -0.02 -3.78
C PRO A 80 -14.19 -1.10 -4.21
N VAL A 81 -13.31 -1.49 -3.30
CA VAL A 81 -12.26 -2.50 -3.55
C VAL A 81 -12.88 -3.87 -3.83
N GLU A 82 -14.04 -4.14 -3.25
CA GLU A 82 -14.79 -5.39 -3.50
C GLU A 82 -15.11 -5.55 -5.00
N GLU A 83 -15.48 -4.46 -5.68
CA GLU A 83 -15.82 -4.46 -7.11
C GLU A 83 -14.61 -4.71 -8.02
N LEU A 84 -13.40 -4.47 -7.52
CA LEU A 84 -12.15 -4.66 -8.25
C LEU A 84 -11.53 -6.04 -8.01
N ALA A 85 -11.93 -6.75 -6.97
CA ALA A 85 -11.40 -8.06 -6.66
C ALA A 85 -12.01 -9.15 -7.56
N ALA A 86 -11.17 -10.07 -8.05
CA ALA A 86 -11.64 -11.28 -8.68
C ALA A 86 -12.38 -12.18 -7.66
N ASP A 87 -13.22 -13.11 -8.14
CA ASP A 87 -13.99 -14.04 -7.30
C ASP A 87 -13.11 -14.80 -6.30
N THR A 88 -11.89 -15.15 -6.72
CA THR A 88 -10.84 -15.71 -5.87
C THR A 88 -9.65 -14.76 -5.89
N ALA A 89 -9.37 -14.14 -4.75
CA ALA A 89 -8.37 -13.08 -4.66
C ALA A 89 -7.66 -13.05 -3.31
N HIS A 90 -6.47 -12.44 -3.30
CA HIS A 90 -5.68 -12.14 -2.12
C HIS A 90 -5.62 -10.64 -1.87
N LEU A 91 -5.58 -10.25 -0.60
CA LEU A 91 -5.37 -8.87 -0.17
C LEU A 91 -4.24 -8.82 0.85
N TYR A 92 -3.24 -8.00 0.56
CA TYR A 92 -2.16 -7.61 1.46
C TYR A 92 -2.39 -6.18 1.92
N LEU A 93 -2.67 -5.97 3.20
CA LEU A 93 -3.02 -4.67 3.75
C LEU A 93 -1.97 -4.23 4.78
N TRP A 94 -1.24 -3.15 4.49
CA TRP A 94 -0.34 -2.53 5.46
C TRP A 94 -1.14 -1.86 6.57
N VAL A 95 -0.85 -2.23 7.81
CA VAL A 95 -1.58 -1.75 9.00
C VAL A 95 -0.59 -1.35 10.09
N PRO A 96 -0.66 -0.11 10.61
CA PRO A 96 0.08 0.28 11.80
C PRO A 96 -0.30 -0.61 13.00
N ASN A 97 0.67 -0.95 13.85
CA ASN A 97 0.43 -1.84 15.00
C ASN A 97 -0.75 -1.41 15.89
N ALA A 98 -0.97 -0.10 16.04
CA ALA A 98 -2.04 0.45 16.87
C ALA A 98 -3.44 0.37 16.23
N LEU A 99 -3.53 0.06 14.93
CA LEU A 99 -4.76 0.02 14.15
C LEU A 99 -5.09 -1.40 13.65
N LEU A 100 -4.53 -2.43 14.31
CA LEU A 100 -4.76 -3.82 13.94
C LEU A 100 -6.27 -4.19 13.91
N PRO A 101 -7.09 -3.82 14.92
CA PRO A 101 -8.54 -4.08 14.87
C PRO A 101 -9.23 -3.41 13.68
N GLU A 102 -8.85 -2.18 13.36
CA GLU A 102 -9.36 -1.40 12.23
C GLU A 102 -8.96 -2.03 10.89
N GLY A 103 -7.72 -2.51 10.78
CA GLY A 103 -7.24 -3.24 9.60
C GLY A 103 -8.06 -4.49 9.30
N ILE A 104 -8.49 -5.23 10.33
CA ILE A 104 -9.36 -6.40 10.16
C ILE A 104 -10.74 -5.96 9.63
N LYS A 105 -11.31 -4.88 10.16
CA LYS A 105 -12.58 -4.32 9.66
C LYS A 105 -12.49 -3.89 8.19
N VAL A 106 -11.35 -3.33 7.77
CA VAL A 106 -11.13 -2.97 6.36
C VAL A 106 -11.07 -4.19 5.46
N LEU A 107 -10.39 -5.28 5.87
CA LEU A 107 -10.43 -6.53 5.12
C LEU A 107 -11.87 -7.02 4.93
N GLU A 108 -12.66 -7.05 6.00
CA GLU A 108 -14.05 -7.50 5.98
C GLU A 108 -14.93 -6.62 5.08
N ALA A 109 -14.81 -5.29 5.21
CA ALA A 109 -15.55 -4.33 4.38
C ALA A 109 -15.24 -4.46 2.88
N TRP A 110 -14.00 -4.83 2.53
CA TRP A 110 -13.60 -5.05 1.14
C TRP A 110 -13.89 -6.48 0.63
N GLY A 111 -14.57 -7.31 1.43
CA GLY A 111 -14.97 -8.67 1.04
C GLY A 111 -13.90 -9.75 1.24
N PHE A 112 -12.89 -9.50 2.09
CA PHE A 112 -11.80 -10.44 2.38
C PHE A 112 -11.91 -10.98 3.82
N THR A 113 -11.68 -12.28 3.97
CA THR A 113 -11.53 -12.91 5.28
C THR A 113 -10.07 -12.90 5.70
N TYR A 114 -9.74 -12.34 6.86
CA TYR A 114 -8.40 -12.43 7.45
C TYR A 114 -7.94 -13.88 7.63
N LYS A 115 -6.68 -14.17 7.30
CA LYS A 115 -6.07 -15.50 7.47
C LYS A 115 -4.79 -15.51 8.30
N SER A 116 -3.90 -14.55 8.05
CA SER A 116 -2.62 -14.44 8.75
C SER A 116 -2.05 -13.03 8.54
N ASN A 117 -0.88 -12.75 9.09
CA ASN A 117 -0.13 -11.53 8.81
C ASN A 117 1.34 -11.85 8.52
N LEU A 118 2.00 -10.92 7.83
CA LEU A 118 3.44 -10.82 7.75
C LEU A 118 3.92 -9.65 8.61
N VAL A 119 5.11 -9.79 9.20
CA VAL A 119 5.72 -8.76 10.04
C VAL A 119 6.93 -8.17 9.32
N TRP A 120 6.90 -6.88 9.05
CA TRP A 120 8.08 -6.14 8.62
C TRP A 120 8.82 -5.61 9.84
N HIS A 121 10.00 -6.13 10.13
CA HIS A 121 10.92 -5.63 11.15
C HIS A 121 11.95 -4.68 10.54
N LYS A 122 11.97 -3.45 11.05
CA LYS A 122 12.91 -2.40 10.66
C LYS A 122 14.20 -2.54 11.44
N VAL A 123 15.29 -2.85 10.73
CA VAL A 123 16.61 -3.07 11.33
C VAL A 123 17.62 -1.98 11.02
N ARG A 124 18.64 -1.84 11.87
CA ARG A 124 19.82 -0.98 11.66
C ARG A 124 20.88 -1.71 10.82
N LYS A 125 22.02 -1.05 10.60
CA LYS A 125 23.15 -1.63 9.85
C LYS A 125 23.70 -2.91 10.50
N ASP A 126 23.67 -2.97 11.83
CA ASP A 126 24.14 -4.10 12.65
C ASP A 126 23.08 -5.21 12.84
N GLY A 127 21.92 -5.13 12.17
CA GLY A 127 20.85 -6.11 12.28
C GLY A 127 19.98 -5.97 13.53
N GLY A 128 20.33 -5.09 14.47
CA GLY A 128 19.49 -4.78 15.62
C GLY A 128 18.27 -3.93 15.26
N PRO A 129 17.28 -3.80 16.18
CA PRO A 129 16.07 -3.01 15.93
C PRO A 129 16.40 -1.52 15.69
N ASP A 130 15.67 -0.87 14.77
CA ASP A 130 15.84 0.56 14.44
C ASP A 130 15.73 1.47 15.67
N GLY A 131 14.83 1.14 16.61
CA GLY A 131 14.65 1.84 17.89
C GLY A 131 14.06 3.27 17.79
N ARG A 132 13.96 3.82 16.58
CA ARG A 132 13.48 5.20 16.31
C ARG A 132 11.98 5.29 16.03
N GLY A 133 11.27 4.17 16.14
CA GLY A 133 9.82 4.09 15.98
C GLY A 133 9.07 5.02 16.92
N VAL A 134 8.03 5.68 16.41
CA VAL A 134 7.10 6.44 17.24
C VAL A 134 5.96 5.51 17.67
N GLY A 135 5.60 5.55 18.94
CA GLY A 135 4.46 4.83 19.52
C GLY A 135 4.22 5.29 20.96
N PHE A 136 2.97 5.20 21.41
CA PHE A 136 2.56 5.70 22.73
C PHE A 136 2.98 4.77 23.88
N TYR A 137 2.91 3.45 23.66
CA TYR A 137 3.24 2.43 24.67
C TYR A 137 4.60 1.78 24.41
N PHE A 138 4.91 1.48 23.14
CA PHE A 138 6.16 0.85 22.73
C PHE A 138 6.78 1.58 21.53
N ARG A 139 8.10 1.44 21.37
CA ARG A 139 8.79 1.92 20.17
C ARG A 139 8.50 0.97 19.01
N ASN A 140 7.76 1.46 18.01
CA ASN A 140 7.38 0.66 16.83
C ASN A 140 8.57 0.38 15.92
N VAL A 141 9.19 -0.78 16.08
CA VAL A 141 10.22 -1.29 15.16
C VAL A 141 9.65 -2.25 14.12
N THR A 142 8.37 -2.61 14.25
CA THR A 142 7.65 -3.44 13.29
C THR A 142 6.50 -2.69 12.63
N GLU A 143 6.08 -3.17 11.46
CA GLU A 143 4.76 -2.92 10.86
C GLU A 143 4.15 -4.26 10.43
N LEU A 144 2.82 -4.32 10.39
CA LEU A 144 2.10 -5.52 9.98
C LEU A 144 1.59 -5.37 8.54
N VAL A 145 1.58 -6.49 7.82
CA VAL A 145 0.79 -6.68 6.61
C VAL A 145 -0.23 -7.76 6.89
N LEU A 146 -1.51 -7.40 6.95
CA LEU A 146 -2.57 -8.38 7.07
C LEU A 146 -2.76 -9.07 5.73
N PHE A 147 -2.91 -10.39 5.77
CA PHE A 147 -3.23 -11.21 4.61
C PHE A 147 -4.67 -11.71 4.72
N GLY A 148 -5.50 -11.23 3.80
CA GLY A 148 -6.89 -11.64 3.64
C GLY A 148 -7.10 -12.39 2.33
N VAL A 149 -8.13 -13.24 2.29
CA VAL A 149 -8.51 -13.98 1.08
C VAL A 149 -10.01 -13.85 0.79
N ARG A 150 -10.36 -13.86 -0.48
CA ARG A 150 -11.73 -13.89 -1.00
C ARG A 150 -11.94 -15.17 -1.81
N GLY A 151 -13.14 -15.74 -1.73
CA GLY A 151 -13.56 -16.84 -2.59
C GLY A 151 -13.13 -18.23 -2.13
N LYS A 152 -13.47 -19.22 -2.95
CA LYS A 152 -13.12 -20.63 -2.72
C LYS A 152 -11.71 -20.91 -3.23
N ASN A 153 -10.98 -21.79 -2.54
CA ASN A 153 -9.64 -22.24 -2.96
C ASN A 153 -8.58 -21.12 -3.12
N ALA A 154 -8.74 -20.00 -2.39
CA ALA A 154 -7.78 -18.90 -2.33
C ALA A 154 -6.54 -19.27 -1.48
N ARG A 155 -5.81 -20.29 -1.90
CA ARG A 155 -4.52 -20.68 -1.32
C ARG A 155 -3.41 -19.91 -2.04
N THR A 156 -2.35 -19.58 -1.30
CA THR A 156 -1.12 -19.10 -1.89
C THR A 156 -0.55 -20.10 -2.91
N LEU A 157 0.20 -19.57 -3.87
CA LEU A 157 1.03 -20.34 -4.79
C LEU A 157 2.06 -21.16 -4.01
N GLN A 158 2.69 -22.12 -4.68
CA GLN A 158 3.65 -23.03 -4.04
C GLN A 158 4.73 -22.32 -3.20
N PRO A 159 5.34 -21.19 -3.63
CA PRO A 159 6.34 -20.48 -2.83
C PRO A 159 5.80 -19.97 -1.48
N GLY A 160 4.51 -19.62 -1.43
CA GLY A 160 3.86 -19.16 -0.20
C GLY A 160 3.72 -20.22 0.88
N ARG A 161 3.99 -21.50 0.58
CA ARG A 161 4.00 -22.58 1.57
C ARG A 161 5.30 -22.65 2.39
N THR A 162 6.38 -22.09 1.86
CA THR A 162 7.68 -22.03 2.53
C THR A 162 8.09 -20.60 2.91
N GLN A 163 7.40 -19.59 2.38
CA GLN A 163 7.57 -18.21 2.78
C GLN A 163 7.27 -18.04 4.28
N VAL A 164 8.26 -17.54 5.03
CA VAL A 164 8.06 -17.17 6.43
C VAL A 164 7.30 -15.86 6.53
N ASN A 165 6.55 -15.67 7.61
CA ASN A 165 5.74 -14.47 7.84
C ASN A 165 6.55 -13.31 8.44
N TYR A 166 7.80 -13.16 8.03
CA TYR A 166 8.74 -12.20 8.58
C TYR A 166 9.66 -11.63 7.49
N LEU A 167 9.83 -10.32 7.49
CA LEU A 167 10.74 -9.59 6.61
C LEU A 167 11.55 -8.61 7.45
N ALA A 168 12.89 -8.73 7.45
CA ALA A 168 13.77 -7.77 8.11
C ALA A 168 14.57 -6.97 7.09
N THR A 169 14.31 -5.67 7.01
CA THR A 169 15.04 -4.78 6.09
C THR A 169 15.38 -3.46 6.77
N ARG A 170 16.38 -2.77 6.21
CA ARG A 170 16.74 -1.44 6.70
C ARG A 170 15.63 -0.45 6.34
N LYS A 171 15.29 0.41 7.30
CA LYS A 171 14.37 1.51 7.06
C LYS A 171 14.95 2.43 5.98
N ARG A 172 14.18 2.66 4.93
CA ARG A 172 14.47 3.63 3.87
C ARG A 172 13.87 5.00 4.22
N GLU A 173 14.08 5.97 3.36
CA GLU A 173 13.55 7.33 3.54
C GLU A 173 12.01 7.37 3.60
N HIS A 174 11.48 8.34 4.36
CA HIS A 174 10.07 8.77 4.33
C HIS A 174 8.99 7.67 4.24
N SER A 175 8.83 6.85 5.28
CA SER A 175 7.74 5.85 5.37
C SER A 175 7.60 4.95 4.13
N ARG A 176 8.67 4.79 3.33
CA ARG A 176 8.69 3.92 2.17
C ARG A 176 8.72 2.47 2.65
N LYS A 177 7.78 1.66 2.13
CA LYS A 177 7.72 0.22 2.36
C LYS A 177 8.87 -0.49 1.63
N PRO A 178 9.29 -1.68 2.07
CA PRO A 178 10.39 -2.41 1.44
C PRO A 178 9.99 -2.93 0.05
N ASP A 179 10.83 -2.67 -0.96
CA ASP A 179 10.60 -3.20 -2.32
C ASP A 179 10.64 -4.74 -2.34
N GLU A 180 11.38 -5.33 -1.39
CA GLU A 180 11.48 -6.78 -1.20
C GLU A 180 10.12 -7.43 -0.87
N PHE A 181 9.14 -6.64 -0.42
CA PHE A 181 7.81 -7.16 -0.15
C PHE A 181 7.05 -7.53 -1.43
N TYR A 182 7.29 -6.84 -2.54
CA TYR A 182 6.63 -7.17 -3.79
C TYR A 182 7.08 -8.53 -4.32
N ASP A 183 8.36 -8.89 -4.16
CA ASP A 183 8.87 -10.22 -4.55
C ASP A 183 8.15 -11.34 -3.77
N ILE A 184 7.82 -11.08 -2.50
CA ILE A 184 7.00 -11.99 -1.69
C ILE A 184 5.58 -12.08 -2.29
N VAL A 185 4.95 -10.96 -2.59
CA VAL A 185 3.58 -10.95 -3.13
C VAL A 185 3.50 -11.64 -4.49
N GLU A 186 4.38 -11.28 -5.42
CA GLU A 186 4.43 -11.80 -6.79
C GLU A 186 4.75 -13.31 -6.82
N SER A 187 5.62 -13.80 -5.92
CA SER A 187 5.93 -15.23 -5.83
C SER A 187 4.84 -16.05 -5.13
N CYS A 188 4.13 -15.46 -4.18
CA CYS A 188 3.15 -16.17 -3.35
C CYS A 188 1.71 -16.08 -3.87
N SER A 189 1.40 -15.15 -4.78
CA SER A 189 0.03 -14.85 -5.19
C SER A 189 -0.11 -14.62 -6.69
N PRO A 190 -1.23 -15.04 -7.30
CA PRO A 190 -1.46 -14.85 -8.73
C PRO A 190 -1.82 -13.38 -9.06
N GLY A 191 -1.32 -12.88 -10.18
CA GLY A 191 -1.87 -11.67 -10.81
C GLY A 191 -3.21 -11.93 -11.49
N PRO A 192 -3.88 -10.91 -12.06
CA PRO A 192 -3.41 -9.51 -12.17
C PRO A 192 -3.27 -8.79 -10.83
N TYR A 193 -2.31 -7.86 -10.73
CA TYR A 193 -1.97 -7.14 -9.52
C TYR A 193 -2.47 -5.69 -9.52
N LEU A 194 -2.97 -5.23 -8.37
CA LEU A 194 -3.33 -3.83 -8.10
C LEU A 194 -2.64 -3.33 -6.83
N GLU A 195 -1.99 -2.18 -6.91
CA GLU A 195 -1.51 -1.44 -5.74
C GLU A 195 -2.38 -0.21 -5.49
N LEU A 196 -3.04 -0.19 -4.33
CA LEU A 196 -3.82 0.94 -3.83
C LEU A 196 -2.94 1.83 -2.94
N PHE A 197 -3.09 3.14 -3.12
CA PHE A 197 -2.27 4.19 -2.49
C PHE A 197 -0.79 4.12 -2.89
N ALA A 198 -0.54 3.72 -4.14
CA ALA A 198 0.80 3.62 -4.70
C ALA A 198 1.50 4.99 -4.74
N ARG A 199 2.82 4.98 -4.54
CA ARG A 199 3.67 6.20 -4.59
C ARG A 199 4.39 6.38 -5.93
N GLY A 200 4.17 5.46 -6.86
CA GLY A 200 4.77 5.48 -8.19
C GLY A 200 4.38 4.22 -8.96
N PRO A 201 4.69 4.18 -10.27
CA PRO A 201 4.38 3.04 -11.12
C PRO A 201 5.30 1.85 -10.80
N ARG A 202 4.80 0.63 -11.05
CA ARG A 202 5.56 -0.61 -11.02
C ARG A 202 5.19 -1.46 -12.23
N GLU A 203 6.20 -2.00 -12.91
CA GLU A 203 5.97 -2.89 -14.05
C GLU A 203 5.16 -4.12 -13.63
N GLY A 204 4.13 -4.47 -14.42
CA GLY A 204 3.23 -5.58 -14.12
C GLY A 204 2.12 -5.27 -13.11
N TRP A 205 2.05 -4.05 -12.55
CA TRP A 205 1.04 -3.65 -11.59
C TRP A 205 0.13 -2.56 -12.15
N SER A 206 -1.18 -2.71 -11.94
CA SER A 206 -2.08 -1.55 -11.95
C SER A 206 -1.85 -0.76 -10.66
N VAL A 207 -1.89 0.57 -10.73
CA VAL A 207 -1.67 1.43 -9.57
C VAL A 207 -2.80 2.45 -9.44
N TRP A 208 -3.08 2.85 -8.20
CA TRP A 208 -3.97 3.95 -7.87
C TRP A 208 -3.43 4.71 -6.65
N GLY A 209 -3.35 6.04 -6.71
CA GLY A 209 -2.94 6.88 -5.59
C GLY A 209 -2.62 8.32 -5.99
N ASN A 210 -2.63 9.24 -5.03
CA ASN A 210 -2.43 10.68 -5.27
C ASN A 210 -1.07 11.08 -5.89
N GLN A 211 -0.16 10.12 -6.14
CA GLN A 211 1.17 10.32 -6.72
C GLN A 211 1.50 9.31 -7.84
N SER A 212 0.51 8.64 -8.44
CA SER A 212 0.77 7.52 -9.36
C SER A 212 1.24 7.93 -10.77
N GLU A 213 1.08 9.20 -11.18
CA GLU A 213 1.39 9.63 -12.56
C GLU A 213 2.73 10.37 -12.74
N ASP A 214 3.25 11.11 -11.74
CA ASP A 214 4.52 11.84 -11.85
C ASP A 214 5.25 11.94 -10.50
N TYR A 215 6.39 11.26 -10.35
CA TYR A 215 7.29 11.51 -9.21
C TYR A 215 8.26 12.65 -9.56
N TYR A 216 7.96 13.86 -9.09
CA TYR A 216 8.96 14.91 -8.89
C TYR A 216 9.07 15.23 -7.40
N PRO A 217 10.26 15.11 -6.78
CA PRO A 217 10.46 15.66 -5.45
C PRO A 217 10.59 17.18 -5.55
N ASP A 218 9.67 17.92 -4.92
CA ASP A 218 9.61 19.40 -4.88
C ASP A 218 10.75 20.05 -4.06
N TRP A 219 11.82 19.31 -3.76
CA TRP A 219 12.91 19.72 -2.87
C TRP A 219 14.25 19.25 -3.44
N PRO A 220 15.35 20.00 -3.26
CA PRO A 220 16.64 19.63 -3.81
C PRO A 220 17.10 18.28 -3.25
N THR A 221 17.06 17.25 -4.10
CA THR A 221 17.53 15.90 -3.80
C THR A 221 19.06 15.86 -3.92
N TYR A 222 19.72 15.35 -2.86
CA TYR A 222 21.17 15.13 -2.85
C TYR A 222 21.56 13.77 -3.46
N SER A 223 22.85 13.65 -3.76
CA SER A 223 23.54 12.82 -4.77
C SER A 223 23.36 11.30 -4.80
N ASN A 224 22.53 10.68 -3.95
CA ASN A 224 22.39 9.21 -3.91
C ASN A 224 20.95 8.76 -4.18
N HIS A 225 20.48 9.01 -5.40
CA HIS A 225 19.23 8.51 -5.93
C HIS A 225 19.52 7.36 -6.90
N SER A 226 18.57 6.42 -7.06
CA SER A 226 18.66 5.21 -7.90
C SER A 226 18.82 5.45 -9.42
N GLN A 227 19.02 6.70 -9.83
CA GLN A 227 19.46 7.08 -11.19
C GLN A 227 21.00 7.26 -11.28
N ALA A 228 21.72 7.29 -10.16
CA ALA A 228 23.19 7.30 -10.16
C ALA A 228 23.75 5.97 -10.71
N GLU A 229 23.12 4.84 -10.37
CA GLU A 229 23.53 3.51 -10.86
C GLU A 229 23.16 3.26 -12.34
N ASN A 230 22.25 4.05 -12.92
CA ASN A 230 21.86 3.93 -14.33
C ASN A 230 22.63 4.86 -15.29
N ARG A 231 23.44 5.80 -14.76
CA ARG A 231 24.32 6.67 -15.58
C ARG A 231 25.69 6.05 -15.84
N GLU A 232 26.16 5.12 -15.00
CA GLU A 232 27.46 4.47 -15.20
C GLU A 232 27.41 3.36 -16.26
N SER A 233 26.24 2.82 -16.59
CA SER A 233 26.06 1.73 -17.56
C SER A 233 25.84 2.18 -19.01
N SER A 234 25.74 3.49 -19.28
CA SER A 234 25.40 4.03 -20.60
C SER A 234 26.47 4.93 -21.24
N SER A 235 27.67 5.04 -20.64
CA SER A 235 28.82 5.69 -21.28
C SER A 235 29.79 4.67 -21.88
N GLY A 236 29.35 4.06 -22.99
CA GLY A 236 30.24 3.33 -23.91
C GLY A 236 31.23 4.28 -24.58
N GLY A 237 32.34 4.56 -23.90
CA GLY A 237 33.47 5.34 -24.40
C GLY A 237 34.45 4.45 -25.17
N GLN A 238 34.47 4.65 -26.48
CA GLN A 238 35.38 4.09 -27.49
C GLN A 238 36.86 4.15 -27.04
N LEU A 239 37.45 3.01 -26.70
CA LEU A 239 38.90 2.90 -26.45
C LEU A 239 39.64 2.90 -27.79
N SER A 240 40.29 4.02 -28.08
CA SER A 240 41.25 4.14 -29.17
C SER A 240 42.56 3.46 -28.77
N ILE A 241 42.99 2.56 -29.64
CA ILE A 241 44.27 1.86 -29.66
C ILE A 241 45.43 2.86 -29.81
N GLY A 242 46.26 2.99 -28.77
CA GLY A 242 47.54 3.68 -28.81
C GLY A 242 48.69 2.71 -28.54
N LEU A 243 49.27 2.12 -29.60
CA LEU A 243 50.55 1.42 -29.50
C LEU A 243 51.65 2.42 -29.18
N THR A 244 52.28 2.28 -28.01
CA THR A 244 53.58 2.91 -27.72
C THR A 244 54.59 1.80 -27.51
N VAL A 245 55.52 1.68 -28.46
CA VAL A 245 56.70 0.82 -28.39
C VAL A 245 57.78 1.59 -27.62
N SER A 246 58.28 1.01 -26.54
CA SER A 246 59.49 1.48 -25.85
C SER A 246 60.68 0.56 -26.19
N PRO A 247 61.90 1.11 -26.36
CA PRO A 247 63.06 0.34 -26.79
C PRO A 247 63.69 -0.48 -25.67
N VAL A 248 64.21 -1.65 -26.04
CA VAL A 248 65.03 -2.55 -25.21
C VAL A 248 66.48 -2.03 -25.20
N PRO A 249 67.17 -1.99 -24.06
CA PRO A 249 68.61 -1.74 -24.01
C PRO A 249 69.41 -3.06 -24.04
N ASP A 250 70.57 -3.01 -24.69
CA ASP A 250 71.64 -4.02 -24.68
C ASP A 250 72.29 -4.20 -23.28
#